data_AF-A0A2P4SYL3-F1
#
_entry.id   AF-A0A2P4SYL3-F1
#
_cell.length_a   1.000
_cell.length_b   1.000
_cell.length_c   1.000
_cell.angle_alpha   90.00
_cell.angle_beta   90.00
_cell.angle_gamma   90.00
#
_symmetry.space_group_name_H-M   'P 1'
#
loop_
_entity.id
_entity.type
_entity.pdbx_description
1 polymer ?
#
loop_
_entity_poly.entity_id
_entity_poly.type
_entity_poly.pdbx_seq_one_letter_code
_entity_poly.pdbx_strand_id
1 'polypeptide(L)'
;MVSVASLSAYDKLPNVDNFGLGLLLQTKQIKRMVSSYVGENAEFERQYLSGELEVELTPQGTLAERIRAGGAGIPAFYTSTGYGTLVQEGGAPIKYNSDGTIAIASQPRESPTVYYSS
;
A
#
# COMPACT_ATOMS: atom_id res chain seq x y z
N MET A 1 -19.68 -12.15 17.90
CA MET A 1 -18.85 -11.06 17.35
C MET A 1 -18.31 -11.55 16.02
N VAL A 2 -18.74 -10.98 14.90
CA VAL A 2 -18.26 -11.41 13.57
C VAL A 2 -16.93 -10.70 13.33
N SER A 3 -15.83 -11.44 13.15
CA SER A 3 -14.56 -10.82 12.73
C SER A 3 -14.54 -10.71 11.20
N VAL A 4 -14.12 -9.55 10.70
CA VAL A 4 -13.92 -9.33 9.27
C VAL A 4 -12.47 -9.68 8.95
N ALA A 5 -12.25 -10.52 7.94
CA ALA A 5 -10.92 -10.88 7.45
C ALA A 5 -10.72 -10.36 6.02
N SER A 6 -9.47 -10.15 5.61
CA SER A 6 -9.06 -9.69 4.27
C SER A 6 -9.39 -8.22 3.95
N LEU A 7 -9.09 -7.32 4.88
CA LEU A 7 -9.22 -5.87 4.65
C LEU A 7 -8.11 -5.34 3.74
N SER A 8 -8.46 -4.35 2.91
CA SER A 8 -7.51 -3.45 2.26
C SER A 8 -7.55 -2.11 2.98
N ALA A 9 -6.41 -1.65 3.49
CA ALA A 9 -6.31 -0.44 4.27
C ALA A 9 -5.44 0.62 3.57
N TYR A 10 -5.82 1.89 3.72
CA TYR A 10 -5.10 3.04 3.21
C TYR A 10 -4.64 3.88 4.40
N ASP A 11 -3.34 4.08 4.57
CA ASP A 11 -2.80 4.87 5.69
C ASP A 11 -1.55 5.65 5.28
N LYS A 12 -1.31 6.77 5.96
CA LYS A 12 -0.08 7.55 5.79
C LYS A 12 1.09 6.88 6.52
N LEU A 13 0.84 6.39 7.74
CA LEU A 13 1.82 5.76 8.62
C LEU A 13 1.14 4.58 9.32
N PRO A 14 1.69 3.35 9.23
CA PRO A 14 1.17 2.25 10.03
C PRO A 14 1.38 2.62 11.50
N ASN A 15 0.28 2.96 12.17
CA ASN A 15 0.27 3.29 13.59
C ASN A 15 1.07 2.26 14.42
N VAL A 16 1.63 2.69 15.56
CA VAL A 16 2.44 1.84 16.46
C VAL A 16 1.69 0.57 16.87
N ASP A 17 2.43 -0.52 17.13
CA ASP A 17 1.92 -1.91 17.25
C ASP A 17 0.62 -2.09 18.06
N ASN A 18 0.36 -1.27 19.09
CA ASN A 18 -0.82 -1.38 19.97
C ASN A 18 -1.89 -0.28 19.76
N PHE A 19 -1.89 0.41 18.62
CA PHE A 19 -2.86 1.48 18.34
C PHE A 19 -3.28 1.50 16.86
N GLY A 20 -4.49 1.99 16.58
CA GLY A 20 -5.00 2.16 15.21
C GLY A 20 -4.98 0.86 14.39
N LEU A 21 -4.41 0.92 13.17
CA LEU A 21 -4.28 -0.23 12.28
C LEU A 21 -3.33 -1.32 12.79
N GLY A 22 -2.43 -1.00 13.74
CA GLY A 22 -1.55 -1.99 14.38
C GLY A 22 -2.31 -3.15 15.03
N LEU A 23 -3.46 -2.84 15.64
CA LEU A 23 -4.35 -3.85 16.24
C LEU A 23 -4.89 -4.85 15.20
N LEU A 24 -5.20 -4.37 13.99
CA LEU A 24 -5.72 -5.21 12.91
C LEU A 24 -4.61 -6.01 12.20
N LEU A 25 -3.37 -5.51 12.24
CA LEU A 25 -2.19 -6.26 11.80
C LEU A 25 -1.90 -7.41 12.75
N GLN A 26 -1.93 -7.19 14.07
CA GLN A 26 -1.73 -8.24 15.07
C GLN A 26 -2.73 -9.40 14.93
N THR A 27 -3.99 -9.09 14.64
CA THR A 27 -5.04 -10.09 14.42
C THR A 27 -5.08 -10.64 12.99
N LYS A 28 -4.14 -10.23 12.13
CA LYS A 28 -4.02 -10.64 10.71
C LYS A 28 -5.28 -10.41 9.88
N GLN A 29 -6.02 -9.35 10.20
CA GLN A 29 -7.26 -9.01 9.49
C GLN A 29 -6.99 -8.21 8.20
N ILE A 30 -5.80 -7.63 8.05
CA ILE A 30 -5.39 -6.87 6.88
C ILE A 30 -4.66 -7.79 5.89
N LYS A 31 -5.15 -7.84 4.64
CA LYS A 31 -4.49 -8.55 3.54
C LYS A 31 -3.58 -7.64 2.73
N ARG A 32 -4.01 -6.39 2.52
CA ARG A 32 -3.29 -5.40 1.70
C ARG A 32 -3.26 -4.04 2.39
N MET A 33 -2.10 -3.39 2.35
CA MET A 33 -1.89 -2.04 2.80
C MET A 33 -1.42 -1.17 1.63
N VAL A 34 -2.09 -0.06 1.40
CA VAL A 34 -1.60 1.02 0.54
C VAL A 34 -1.09 2.12 1.46
N SER A 35 0.23 2.28 1.51
CA SER A 35 0.87 3.20 2.46
C SER A 35 1.89 4.09 1.78
N SER A 36 2.10 5.28 2.35
CA SER A 36 3.19 6.15 1.92
C SER A 36 4.53 5.88 2.60
N TYR A 37 4.50 5.13 3.70
CA TYR A 37 5.67 4.84 4.51
C TYR A 37 5.43 3.59 5.37
N VAL A 38 6.50 2.86 5.68
CA VAL A 38 6.46 1.56 6.38
C VAL A 38 6.99 1.65 7.81
N GLY A 39 7.82 2.64 8.11
CA GLY A 39 8.58 2.66 9.37
C GLY A 39 7.73 2.85 10.63
N GLU A 40 8.34 2.44 11.74
CA GLU A 40 7.84 2.47 13.14
C GLU A 40 6.84 1.38 13.58
N ASN A 41 6.52 0.41 12.71
CA ASN A 41 5.74 -0.77 13.09
C ASN A 41 6.49 -2.06 12.71
N ALA A 42 7.06 -2.74 13.72
CA ALA A 42 7.89 -3.92 13.50
C ALA A 42 7.07 -5.12 13.01
N GLU A 43 5.81 -5.24 13.43
CA GLU A 43 4.93 -6.32 12.98
C GLU A 43 4.51 -6.14 11.52
N PHE A 44 4.29 -4.91 11.09
CA PHE A 44 4.04 -4.56 9.69
C PHE A 44 5.23 -4.96 8.82
N GLU A 45 6.44 -4.55 9.21
CA GLU A 45 7.66 -4.89 8.46
C GLU A 45 7.87 -6.40 8.42
N ARG A 46 7.70 -7.09 9.56
CA ARG A 46 7.79 -8.54 9.65
C ARG A 46 6.80 -9.23 8.70
N GLN A 47 5.53 -8.85 8.73
CA GLN A 47 4.49 -9.45 7.87
C GLN A 47 4.71 -9.15 6.39
N TYR A 48 5.21 -7.97 6.05
CA TYR A 48 5.54 -7.62 4.68
C TYR A 48 6.70 -8.48 4.15
N LEU A 49 7.81 -8.53 4.89
CA LEU A 49 9.01 -9.29 4.51
C LEU A 49 8.79 -10.81 4.55
N SER A 50 7.89 -11.31 5.40
CA SER A 50 7.53 -12.74 5.43
C SER A 50 6.53 -13.15 4.34
N GLY A 51 5.97 -12.20 3.60
CA GLY A 51 4.96 -12.47 2.58
C GLY A 51 3.54 -12.66 3.12
N GLU A 52 3.31 -12.38 4.40
CA GLU A 52 1.97 -12.44 5.02
C GLU A 52 1.09 -11.24 4.62
N LEU A 53 1.71 -10.09 4.33
CA LEU A 53 1.02 -8.83 4.01
C LEU A 53 1.42 -8.31 2.64
N GLU A 54 0.44 -7.86 1.85
CA GLU A 54 0.69 -7.13 0.60
C GLU A 54 0.84 -5.64 0.90
N VAL A 55 1.87 -4.98 0.38
CA VAL A 55 2.14 -3.55 0.59
C VAL A 55 2.35 -2.84 -0.73
N GLU A 56 1.46 -1.90 -1.06
CA GLU A 56 1.63 -0.97 -2.18
C GLU A 56 2.14 0.37 -1.66
N LEU A 57 3.41 0.69 -1.94
CA LEU A 57 4.00 1.97 -1.61
C LEU A 57 3.54 3.05 -2.58
N THR A 58 2.78 4.02 -2.09
CA THR A 58 2.25 5.15 -2.87
C THR A 58 2.79 6.46 -2.31
N PRO A 59 3.40 7.36 -3.12
CA PRO A 59 3.84 8.67 -2.64
C PRO A 59 2.75 9.43 -1.87
N GLN A 60 3.09 10.09 -0.77
CA GLN A 60 2.10 10.67 0.16
C GLN A 60 1.13 11.66 -0.50
N GLY A 61 1.64 12.58 -1.33
CA GLY A 61 0.79 13.53 -2.05
C GLY A 61 -0.17 12.83 -3.01
N THR A 62 0.31 11.77 -3.68
CA THR A 62 -0.52 10.94 -4.54
C THR A 62 -1.59 10.18 -3.75
N LEU A 63 -1.23 9.60 -2.60
CA LEU A 63 -2.20 8.89 -1.75
C LEU A 63 -3.33 9.83 -1.30
N ALA A 64 -3.00 11.04 -0.87
CA ALA A 64 -3.99 12.05 -0.51
C ALA A 64 -4.88 12.42 -1.71
N GLU A 65 -4.30 12.62 -2.89
CA GLU A 65 -5.04 12.97 -4.09
C GLU A 65 -5.93 11.81 -4.60
N ARG A 66 -5.50 10.55 -4.45
CA ARG A 66 -6.34 9.36 -4.72
C ARG A 66 -7.59 9.36 -3.85
N ILE A 67 -7.44 9.61 -2.55
CA ILE A 67 -8.56 9.68 -1.61
C ILE A 67 -9.49 10.85 -1.99
N ARG A 68 -8.93 12.02 -2.29
CA ARG A 68 -9.69 13.21 -2.72
C ARG A 68 -10.46 12.95 -4.02
N ALA A 69 -9.80 12.38 -5.03
CA ALA A 69 -10.37 12.05 -6.32
C ALA A 69 -11.51 11.04 -6.18
N GLY A 70 -11.33 10.01 -5.35
CA GLY A 70 -12.37 9.02 -5.05
C GLY A 70 -13.61 9.65 -4.41
N GLY A 71 -13.42 10.57 -3.45
CA GLY A 71 -14.53 11.31 -2.84
C GLY A 71 -15.23 12.30 -3.78
N ALA A 72 -14.53 12.77 -4.82
CA ALA A 72 -15.06 13.69 -5.83
C ALA A 72 -15.65 12.99 -7.07
N GLY A 73 -15.61 11.65 -7.14
CA GLY A 73 -16.05 10.90 -8.32
C GLY A 73 -15.12 11.05 -9.53
N ILE A 74 -13.85 11.41 -9.31
CA ILE A 74 -12.83 11.53 -10.36
C ILE A 74 -12.11 10.18 -10.47
N PRO A 75 -12.26 9.43 -11.57
CA PRO A 75 -11.79 8.04 -11.66
C PRO A 75 -10.27 7.90 -11.75
N ALA A 76 -9.58 8.93 -12.26
CA ALA A 76 -8.13 8.95 -12.37
C ALA A 76 -7.59 10.38 -12.47
N PHE A 77 -6.32 10.56 -12.12
CA PHE A 77 -5.60 11.82 -12.30
C PHE A 77 -4.14 11.58 -12.70
N TYR A 78 -3.54 12.59 -13.32
CA TYR A 78 -2.13 12.61 -13.68
C TYR A 78 -1.31 13.34 -12.61
N THR A 79 -0.09 12.85 -12.35
CA THR A 79 0.89 13.57 -11.53
C THR A 79 2.31 13.33 -12.05
N SER A 80 3.19 14.31 -11.90
CA SER A 80 4.62 14.12 -12.16
C SER A 80 5.30 13.27 -11.07
N THR A 81 4.62 13.04 -9.94
CA THR A 81 5.16 12.29 -8.80
C THR A 81 5.41 10.82 -9.17
N GLY A 82 6.66 10.39 -9.06
CA GLY A 82 7.09 9.03 -9.37
C GLY A 82 7.48 8.79 -10.83
N TYR A 83 7.44 9.82 -11.69
CA TYR A 83 7.97 9.73 -13.06
C TYR A 83 9.47 9.37 -13.06
N GLY A 84 9.86 8.41 -13.89
CA GLY A 84 11.23 7.87 -13.98
C GLY A 84 11.69 7.06 -12.77
N THR A 85 10.75 6.53 -11.98
CA THR A 85 11.04 5.69 -10.80
C THR A 85 10.28 4.37 -10.87
N LEU A 86 10.59 3.42 -9.97
CA LEU A 86 9.85 2.14 -9.82
C LEU A 86 8.34 2.30 -9.65
N VAL A 87 7.88 3.47 -9.21
CA VAL A 87 6.46 3.81 -9.12
C VAL A 87 5.82 3.87 -10.51
N GLN A 88 6.51 4.46 -11.49
CA GLN A 88 6.07 4.50 -12.89
C GLN A 88 6.48 3.24 -13.64
N GLU A 89 7.73 2.82 -13.53
CA GLU A 89 8.30 1.71 -14.31
C GLU A 89 7.73 0.35 -13.92
N GLY A 90 7.12 0.24 -12.74
CA GLY A 90 6.71 -1.03 -12.18
C GLY A 90 7.89 -1.79 -11.58
N GLY A 91 7.64 -3.03 -11.15
CA GLY A 91 8.67 -3.91 -10.58
C GLY A 91 8.91 -3.74 -9.09
N ALA A 92 8.28 -2.76 -8.43
CA ALA A 92 8.36 -2.62 -6.98
C ALA A 92 7.68 -3.83 -6.29
N PRO A 93 8.29 -4.45 -5.28
CA PRO A 93 7.67 -5.56 -4.58
C PRO A 93 6.39 -5.10 -3.88
N ILE A 94 5.28 -5.76 -4.20
CA ILE A 94 4.01 -5.64 -3.47
C ILE A 94 3.88 -6.78 -2.45
N LYS A 95 4.40 -7.96 -2.78
CA LYS A 95 4.38 -9.11 -1.88
C LYS A 95 5.64 -9.94 -2.08
N TYR A 96 6.19 -10.44 -0.98
CA TYR A 96 7.26 -11.43 -1.00
C TYR A 96 6.73 -12.86 -0.85
N ASN A 97 7.51 -13.82 -1.32
CA ASN A 97 7.40 -15.22 -0.96
C ASN A 97 8.14 -15.47 0.36
N SER A 98 7.91 -16.63 0.98
CA SER A 98 8.60 -17.03 2.21
C SER A 98 10.12 -17.20 2.05
N ASP A 99 10.61 -17.33 0.81
CA ASP A 99 12.03 -17.41 0.47
C ASP A 99 12.66 -16.02 0.20
N GLY A 100 11.89 -14.94 0.35
CA GLY A 100 12.33 -13.56 0.10
C GLY A 100 12.29 -13.13 -1.37
N THR A 101 11.89 -14.00 -2.30
CA THR A 101 11.69 -13.60 -3.71
C THR A 101 10.40 -12.79 -3.88
N ILE A 102 10.32 -11.98 -4.94
CA ILE A 102 9.13 -11.16 -5.21
C ILE A 102 8.01 -12.07 -5.72
N ALA A 103 6.92 -12.19 -4.94
CA ALA A 103 5.72 -12.93 -5.32
C ALA A 103 4.81 -12.10 -6.23
N ILE A 104 4.66 -10.81 -5.90
CA ILE A 104 3.83 -9.86 -6.65
C ILE A 104 4.64 -8.58 -6.82
N ALA A 105 4.86 -8.17 -8.06
CA ALA A 105 5.48 -6.90 -8.40
C ALA A 105 4.43 -5.88 -8.86
N SER A 106 4.73 -4.60 -8.69
CA SER A 106 3.90 -3.51 -9.18
C SER A 106 3.88 -3.49 -10.71
N GLN A 107 2.72 -3.18 -11.26
CA GLN A 107 2.59 -2.96 -12.70
C GLN A 107 3.14 -1.58 -13.09
N PRO A 108 3.69 -1.44 -14.30
CA PRO A 108 4.04 -0.14 -14.86
C PRO A 108 2.80 0.75 -14.99
N ARG A 109 3.00 2.06 -14.90
CA ARG A 109 1.98 3.10 -15.09
C ARG A 109 2.24 3.86 -16.38
N GLU A 110 1.18 4.41 -16.95
CA GLU A 110 1.24 5.25 -18.15
C GLU A 110 2.13 6.50 -17.95
N SER A 111 2.56 7.11 -19.06
CA SER A 111 3.34 8.35 -19.05
C SER A 111 2.49 9.50 -19.59
N PRO A 112 2.25 10.59 -18.82
CA PRO A 112 2.69 10.84 -17.43
C PRO A 112 2.01 9.91 -16.42
N THR A 113 2.60 9.72 -15.23
CA THR A 113 2.13 8.75 -14.22
C THR A 113 0.64 8.93 -13.88
N VAL A 114 -0.17 7.93 -14.23
CA VAL A 114 -1.61 7.86 -13.95
C VAL A 114 -1.88 7.09 -12.66
N TYR A 115 -2.75 7.65 -11.81
CA TYR A 115 -3.32 6.95 -10.67
C TYR A 115 -4.83 6.86 -10.75
N TYR A 116 -5.35 5.68 -10.45
CA TYR A 116 -6.79 5.44 -10.30
C TYR A 116 -7.22 5.68 -8.84
N SER A 117 -8.45 6.19 -8.68
CA SER A 117 -9.00 6.57 -7.38
C SER A 117 -9.50 5.41 -6.52
N SER A 118 -9.59 4.19 -7.07
CA SER A 118 -10.11 2.97 -6.42
C SER A 118 -9.07 1.85 -6.38
#